data_AF-A0A5E4IYP9-F1
#
_entry.id   AF-A0A5E4IYP9-F1
#
_cell.length_a   1.000
_cell.length_b   1.000
_cell.length_c   1.000
_cell.angle_alpha   90.00
_cell.angle_beta   90.00
_cell.angle_gamma   90.00
#
_symmetry.space_group_name_H-M   'P 1'
#
loop_
_entity.id
_entity.type
_entity.pdbx_description
1 polymer ?
#
loop_
_entity_poly.entity_id
_entity_poly.type
_entity_poly.pdbx_seq_one_letter_code
_entity_poly.pdbx_strand_id
1 'polypeptide(L)'
;MLKQLEVHDDARIYILDPNAEYNKIVSKMKGKVIELSQESDSMINVFDLQGMDFSSKMMQLIAVYDIITGGLTESQKGVLGDVLLTAYTDKGIIRENPKTWDKTPPTFKTVYDVLGDCLRKLDKRDKFRSSLEAKSYEVLINRTKLYIHGGLFEFLDTQTKLDMKTKVVSFDLSKLPQPVKPLLMFIVLDFIVKQIKKDKENKVLLVDEGWSLLKSKEAENYVLEFVKNSRRFGCSVGFVTQDLEDLLASEGGKGILNMTQTKILMRQNTSNIDLLTKYLKLNDYEKDGLISANKGYGLLITGDKHYKFFIQTSDKMHELITTNPNDEKKTTTKKKRGKKEKIDLSFSSIFDAKNYYALEKDLTPNEKKRKLSEGWKELLYDIWDEQKTQAYLVMNKAFESPEHALLCYAVADECKQYSDTIILSGTVNADVVVITKDNREIAFEIETGSNLNSKKAEFEEKMKKNNEKYKEVYIVLTNSSDEDKYKQYARVIKRKDLKEQLKQILKV
;
A
#
# COMPACT_ATOMS: atom_id res chain seq x y z
N MET A 1 3.84 -9.15 0.22
CA MET A 1 5.20 -8.58 0.15
C MET A 1 6.20 -9.37 1.00
N LEU A 2 6.08 -9.44 2.34
CA LEU A 2 7.07 -10.15 3.19
C LEU A 2 7.35 -11.62 2.82
N LYS A 3 6.34 -12.42 2.49
CA LYS A 3 6.56 -13.79 1.99
C LYS A 3 7.11 -13.87 0.56
N GLN A 4 6.93 -12.83 -0.25
CA GLN A 4 7.59 -12.72 -1.55
C GLN A 4 9.05 -12.26 -1.42
N LEU A 5 9.39 -11.55 -0.33
CA LEU A 5 10.77 -11.20 0.02
C LEU A 5 11.54 -12.42 0.59
N GLU A 6 10.83 -13.41 1.11
CA GLU A 6 11.34 -14.74 1.48
C GLU A 6 11.81 -15.56 0.27
N VAL A 7 11.40 -15.22 -0.97
CA VAL A 7 11.88 -15.90 -2.21
C VAL A 7 13.38 -15.70 -2.41
N HIS A 8 14.00 -14.75 -1.71
CA HIS A 8 15.43 -14.75 -1.46
C HIS A 8 15.69 -15.39 -0.10
N ASP A 9 15.92 -16.71 -0.07
CA ASP A 9 16.19 -17.53 1.14
C ASP A 9 17.36 -16.99 2.04
N ASP A 10 18.08 -15.95 1.59
CA ASP A 10 19.24 -15.37 2.26
C ASP A 10 19.15 -13.89 2.64
N ALA A 11 18.05 -13.18 2.36
CA ALA A 11 18.00 -11.75 2.68
C ALA A 11 17.75 -11.47 4.18
N ARG A 12 18.50 -10.51 4.75
CA ARG A 12 18.18 -9.97 6.08
C ARG A 12 17.09 -8.89 5.94
N ILE A 13 16.03 -8.99 6.73
CA ILE A 13 14.85 -8.12 6.65
C ILE A 13 14.80 -7.24 7.90
N TYR A 14 14.73 -5.94 7.68
CA TYR A 14 14.45 -4.93 8.69
C TYR A 14 13.11 -4.28 8.41
N ILE A 15 12.29 -4.13 9.45
CA ILE A 15 10.98 -3.48 9.37
C ILE A 15 10.95 -2.38 10.41
N LEU A 16 10.65 -1.16 9.99
CA LEU A 16 10.26 -0.06 10.88
C LEU A 16 8.74 -0.03 10.94
N ASP A 17 8.17 -0.41 12.08
CA ASP A 17 6.74 -0.68 12.26
C ASP A 17 6.16 0.24 13.35
N PRO A 18 5.62 1.41 12.98
CA PRO A 18 5.10 2.34 13.96
C PRO A 18 3.79 1.91 14.61
N ASN A 19 3.13 0.86 14.09
CA ASN A 19 1.77 0.47 14.44
C ASN A 19 1.60 -1.01 14.83
N ALA A 20 2.71 -1.76 14.96
CA ALA A 20 2.74 -3.19 15.29
C ALA A 20 2.02 -4.12 14.28
N GLU A 21 1.91 -3.71 13.01
CA GLU A 21 1.21 -4.50 11.97
C GLU A 21 1.97 -5.78 11.58
N TYR A 22 3.29 -5.81 11.77
CA TYR A 22 4.16 -6.87 11.29
C TYR A 22 4.53 -7.91 12.37
N ASN A 23 4.19 -7.66 13.64
CA ASN A 23 4.60 -8.51 14.77
C ASN A 23 4.22 -9.99 14.60
N LYS A 24 3.00 -10.28 14.14
CA LYS A 24 2.51 -11.65 13.95
C LYS A 24 3.31 -12.41 12.90
N ILE A 25 3.54 -11.79 11.74
CA ILE A 25 4.27 -12.42 10.64
C ILE A 25 5.75 -12.59 10.99
N VAL A 26 6.37 -11.59 11.64
CA VAL A 26 7.76 -11.66 12.11
C VAL A 26 7.96 -12.81 13.09
N SER A 27 7.07 -12.94 14.09
CA SER A 27 7.11 -14.05 15.05
C SER A 27 6.97 -15.40 14.35
N LYS A 28 6.11 -15.49 13.32
CA LYS A 28 5.93 -16.73 12.56
C LYS A 28 7.16 -17.12 11.74
N MET A 29 7.89 -16.13 11.23
CA MET A 29 9.17 -16.29 10.52
C MET A 29 10.35 -16.54 11.48
N LYS A 30 10.11 -16.76 12.79
CA LYS A 30 11.14 -16.85 13.84
C LYS A 30 12.07 -15.63 13.86
N GLY A 31 11.55 -14.49 13.42
CA GLY A 31 12.20 -13.20 13.54
C GLY A 31 12.08 -12.65 14.95
N LYS A 32 12.69 -11.50 15.17
CA LYS A 32 12.65 -10.79 16.43
C LYS A 32 11.84 -9.51 16.30
N VAL A 33 10.91 -9.30 17.23
CA VAL A 33 10.28 -8.00 17.43
C VAL A 33 11.03 -7.29 18.55
N ILE A 34 11.51 -6.09 18.26
CA ILE A 34 12.13 -5.19 19.23
C ILE A 34 11.12 -4.10 19.51
N GLU A 35 10.44 -4.23 20.64
CA GLU A 35 9.52 -3.23 21.13
C GLU A 35 10.31 -2.07 21.75
N LEU A 36 10.08 -0.86 21.26
CA LEU A 36 10.63 0.37 21.82
C LEU A 36 9.48 1.07 22.56
N SER A 37 9.56 1.12 23.89
CA SER A 37 8.58 1.76 24.78
C SER A 37 9.29 2.42 25.95
N GLN A 38 8.57 3.20 26.76
CA GLN A 38 9.15 3.86 27.93
C GLN A 38 9.71 2.87 28.95
N GLU A 39 9.15 1.67 29.02
CA GLU A 39 9.52 0.59 29.92
C GLU A 39 10.47 -0.43 29.29
N SER A 40 10.83 -0.26 28.01
CA SER A 40 11.65 -1.23 27.29
C SER A 40 13.12 -1.10 27.66
N ASP A 41 13.72 -2.26 27.96
CA ASP A 41 15.16 -2.44 28.09
C ASP A 41 15.92 -2.30 26.77
N SER A 42 15.22 -2.35 25.64
CA SER A 42 15.80 -2.24 24.31
C SER A 42 15.72 -0.80 23.83
N MET A 43 16.85 -0.12 23.75
CA MET A 43 16.93 1.27 23.34
C MET A 43 18.17 1.55 22.49
N ILE A 44 18.11 2.65 21.73
CA ILE A 44 19.20 3.09 20.87
C ILE A 44 19.70 4.43 21.41
N ASN A 45 20.98 4.48 21.76
CA ASN A 45 21.61 5.76 22.06
C ASN A 45 21.83 6.52 20.74
N VAL A 46 21.15 7.65 20.59
CA VAL A 46 21.26 8.49 19.39
C VAL A 46 22.66 9.09 19.21
N PHE A 47 23.53 9.10 20.23
CA PHE A 47 24.90 9.59 20.16
C PHE A 47 25.94 8.49 19.90
N ASP A 48 25.51 7.24 19.74
CA ASP A 48 26.44 6.14 19.47
C ASP A 48 26.95 6.20 18.01
N LEU A 49 28.27 6.16 17.82
CA LEU A 49 28.88 6.20 16.49
C LEU A 49 28.53 4.95 15.68
N GLN A 50 28.47 3.78 16.34
CA GLN A 50 28.11 2.50 15.71
C GLN A 50 28.89 2.19 14.42
N GLY A 51 30.16 2.56 14.39
CA GLY A 51 31.07 2.36 13.25
C GLY A 51 30.97 3.41 12.13
N MET A 52 30.16 4.46 12.30
CA MET A 52 30.13 5.62 11.40
C MET A 52 31.34 6.53 11.64
N ASP A 53 31.79 7.25 10.61
CA ASP A 53 32.76 8.31 10.82
C ASP A 53 32.17 9.48 11.62
N PHE A 54 33.05 10.18 12.34
CA PHE A 54 32.64 11.26 13.22
C PHE A 54 31.87 12.38 12.48
N SER A 55 32.23 12.69 11.23
CA SER A 55 31.61 13.80 10.49
C SER A 55 30.19 13.45 10.07
N SER A 56 29.97 12.25 9.53
CA SER A 56 28.62 11.73 9.29
C SER A 56 27.80 11.66 10.57
N LYS A 57 28.42 11.31 11.70
CA LYS A 57 27.73 11.28 12.99
C LYS A 57 27.25 12.66 13.43
N MET A 58 28.04 13.71 13.23
CA MET A 58 27.62 15.08 13.54
C MET A 58 26.45 15.53 12.66
N MET A 59 26.51 15.26 11.36
CA MET A 59 25.41 15.60 10.44
C MET A 59 24.11 14.88 10.83
N GLN A 60 24.21 13.61 11.23
CA GLN A 60 23.08 12.85 11.75
C GLN A 60 22.49 13.50 13.02
N LEU A 61 23.34 13.92 13.96
CA LEU A 61 22.89 14.56 15.20
C LEU A 61 22.29 15.95 14.97
N ILE A 62 22.73 16.68 13.96
CA ILE A 62 22.07 17.90 13.52
C ILE A 62 20.64 17.58 13.04
N ALA A 63 20.45 16.52 12.26
CA ALA A 63 19.10 16.09 11.83
C ALA A 63 18.22 15.68 13.02
N VAL A 64 18.78 14.98 14.02
CA VAL A 64 18.09 14.65 15.27
C VAL A 64 17.61 15.93 15.96
N TYR A 65 18.51 16.89 16.14
CA TYR A 65 18.16 18.13 16.81
C TYR A 65 17.18 18.99 16.00
N ASP A 66 17.27 18.97 14.67
CA ASP A 66 16.29 19.60 13.79
C ASP A 66 14.87 19.06 14.02
N ILE A 67 14.73 17.73 14.12
CA ILE A 67 13.45 17.09 14.45
C ILE A 67 12.94 17.54 15.83
N ILE A 68 13.78 17.53 16.87
CA ILE A 68 13.31 17.84 18.24
C ILE A 68 13.06 19.35 18.48
N THR A 69 13.71 20.23 17.72
CA THR A 69 13.46 21.67 17.80
C THR A 69 12.29 22.11 16.92
N GLY A 70 11.95 21.31 15.90
CA GLY A 70 10.97 21.65 14.86
C GLY A 70 11.56 22.56 13.78
N GLY A 71 12.84 22.38 13.48
CA GLY A 71 13.65 23.26 12.64
C GLY A 71 14.77 23.92 13.43
N LEU A 72 16.00 23.84 12.93
CA LEU A 72 17.16 24.57 13.44
C LEU A 72 17.48 25.77 12.55
N THR A 73 17.76 26.91 13.18
CA THR A 73 18.40 28.05 12.52
C THR A 73 19.90 27.81 12.34
N GLU A 74 20.54 28.52 11.40
CA GLU A 74 21.99 28.40 11.18
C GLU A 74 22.82 28.73 12.44
N SER A 75 22.37 29.70 13.25
CA SER A 75 23.02 30.00 14.54
C SER A 75 22.90 28.84 15.52
N GLN A 76 21.75 28.17 15.58
CA GLN A 76 21.55 27.01 16.44
C GLN A 76 22.38 25.81 15.96
N LYS A 77 22.53 25.62 14.64
CA LYS A 77 23.41 24.59 14.07
C LYS A 77 24.87 24.83 14.45
N GLY A 78 25.35 26.07 14.38
CA GLY A 78 26.70 26.44 14.79
C GLY A 78 26.96 26.12 16.26
N VAL A 79 26.10 26.62 17.16
CA VAL A 79 26.19 26.34 18.60
C VAL A 79 26.12 24.85 18.91
N LEU A 80 25.19 24.13 18.27
CA LEU A 80 25.04 22.69 18.46
C LEU A 80 26.30 21.93 18.03
N GLY A 81 26.94 22.32 16.93
CA GLY A 81 28.16 21.69 16.44
C GLY A 81 29.29 21.71 17.49
N ASP A 82 29.52 22.87 18.10
CA ASP A 82 30.55 23.05 19.14
C ASP A 82 30.23 22.26 20.41
N VAL A 83 28.95 22.25 20.80
CA VAL A 83 28.43 21.50 21.96
C VAL A 83 28.62 20.00 21.75
N LEU A 84 28.24 19.47 20.59
CA LEU A 84 28.39 18.06 20.28
C LEU A 84 29.87 17.67 20.30
N LEU A 85 30.74 18.43 19.65
CA LEU A 85 32.18 18.18 19.66
C LEU A 85 32.73 18.11 21.09
N THR A 86 32.32 19.04 21.94
CA THR A 86 32.70 19.09 23.36
C THR A 86 32.19 17.85 24.11
N ALA A 87 30.91 17.48 23.93
CA ALA A 87 30.30 16.32 24.60
C ALA A 87 30.99 14.99 24.24
N TYR A 88 31.43 14.81 22.99
CA TYR A 88 32.23 13.65 22.60
C TYR A 88 33.64 13.69 23.19
N THR A 89 34.28 14.86 23.17
CA THR A 89 35.62 15.06 23.74
C THR A 89 35.64 14.76 25.24
N ASP A 90 34.60 15.15 25.99
CA ASP A 90 34.45 14.85 27.42
C ASP A 90 34.30 13.35 27.70
N LYS A 91 33.80 12.57 26.74
CA LYS A 91 33.78 11.10 26.77
C LYS A 91 35.07 10.48 26.23
N GLY A 92 36.06 11.30 25.89
CA GLY A 92 37.34 10.89 25.35
C GLY A 92 37.29 10.39 23.90
N ILE A 93 36.22 10.70 23.16
CA ILE A 93 36.05 10.39 21.74
C ILE A 93 36.54 11.60 20.94
N ILE A 94 37.62 11.42 20.19
CA ILE A 94 38.34 12.49 19.49
C ILE A 94 38.10 12.35 17.98
N ARG A 95 37.68 13.44 17.34
CA ARG A 95 37.33 13.47 15.91
C ARG A 95 38.47 12.99 15.01
N GLU A 96 39.70 13.37 15.30
CA GLU A 96 40.87 13.05 14.48
C GLU A 96 41.48 11.67 14.81
N ASN A 97 40.94 10.96 15.81
CA ASN A 97 41.49 9.68 16.26
C ASN A 97 40.44 8.55 16.28
N PRO A 98 40.30 7.81 15.16
CA PRO A 98 39.35 6.70 15.04
C PRO A 98 39.48 5.61 16.10
N LYS A 99 40.66 5.43 16.72
CA LYS A 99 40.84 4.43 17.80
C LYS A 99 40.05 4.75 19.06
N THR A 100 39.55 5.97 19.19
CA THR A 100 38.74 6.40 20.34
C THR A 100 37.25 6.23 20.12
N TRP A 101 36.81 5.90 18.91
CA TRP A 101 35.40 5.94 18.51
C TRP A 101 34.54 4.82 19.09
N ASP A 102 35.17 3.76 19.62
CA ASP A 102 34.49 2.65 20.30
C ASP A 102 34.30 2.89 21.81
N LYS A 103 34.70 4.05 22.35
CA LYS A 103 34.44 4.41 23.75
C LYS A 103 32.96 4.67 23.98
N THR A 104 32.55 4.62 25.26
CA THR A 104 31.17 4.91 25.66
C THR A 104 30.74 6.31 25.18
N PRO A 105 29.73 6.40 24.29
CA PRO A 105 29.30 7.66 23.71
C PRO A 105 28.56 8.54 24.74
N PRO A 106 28.41 9.85 24.44
CA PRO A 106 27.61 10.74 25.25
C PRO A 106 26.13 10.32 25.25
N THR A 107 25.33 10.98 26.08
CA THR A 107 23.88 10.81 26.15
C THR A 107 23.21 12.19 26.12
N PHE A 108 21.88 12.25 26.11
CA PHE A 108 21.16 13.53 26.19
C PHE A 108 21.54 14.33 27.44
N LYS A 109 21.72 13.66 28.59
CA LYS A 109 22.21 14.31 29.80
C LYS A 109 23.60 14.92 29.61
N THR A 110 24.51 14.20 28.96
CA THR A 110 25.86 14.74 28.70
C THR A 110 25.77 16.02 27.86
N VAL A 111 24.98 16.01 26.78
CA VAL A 111 24.80 17.19 25.93
C VAL A 111 24.09 18.33 26.65
N TYR A 112 23.09 18.04 27.47
CA TYR A 112 22.41 19.02 28.30
C TYR A 112 23.36 19.73 29.27
N ASP A 113 24.22 18.98 29.95
CA ASP A 113 25.20 19.52 30.89
C ASP A 113 26.20 20.45 30.15
N VAL A 114 26.69 20.02 28.98
CA VAL A 114 27.60 20.83 28.13
C VAL A 114 26.91 22.10 27.64
N LEU A 115 25.65 22.04 27.21
CA LEU A 115 24.88 23.22 26.82
C LEU A 115 24.79 24.24 27.96
N GLY A 116 24.47 23.79 29.18
CA GLY A 116 24.38 24.65 30.36
C GLY A 116 25.71 25.27 30.75
N ASP A 117 26.80 24.52 30.60
CA ASP A 117 28.16 25.00 30.86
C ASP A 117 28.62 26.05 29.85
N CYS A 118 28.34 25.83 28.56
CA CYS A 118 28.62 26.81 27.51
C CYS A 118 27.82 28.10 27.71
N LEU A 119 26.52 28.00 28.01
CA LEU A 119 25.69 29.17 28.30
C LEU A 119 26.20 29.94 29.53
N ARG A 120 26.59 29.25 30.61
CA ARG A 120 27.16 29.89 31.81
C ARG A 120 28.51 30.57 31.55
N LYS A 121 29.31 30.02 30.64
CA LYS A 121 30.55 30.68 30.17
C LYS A 121 30.22 31.94 29.36
N LEU A 122 29.19 31.89 28.51
CA LEU A 122 28.73 33.02 27.72
C LEU A 122 28.13 34.14 28.58
N ASP A 123 27.41 33.82 29.67
CA ASP A 123 26.83 34.78 30.61
C ASP A 123 27.88 35.74 31.21
N LYS A 124 29.16 35.35 31.24
CA LYS A 124 30.27 36.23 31.67
C LYS A 124 30.53 37.39 30.70
N ARG A 125 30.11 37.26 29.44
CA ARG A 125 30.31 38.23 28.35
C ARG A 125 28.99 38.83 27.86
N ASP A 126 27.88 38.09 27.94
CA ASP A 126 26.52 38.53 27.58
C ASP A 126 25.53 38.21 28.70
N LYS A 127 25.61 38.98 29.79
CA LYS A 127 24.83 38.75 31.03
C LYS A 127 23.31 38.82 30.82
N PHE A 128 22.86 39.57 29.82
CA PHE A 128 21.43 39.74 29.52
C PHE A 128 20.92 38.72 28.49
N ARG A 129 21.79 37.81 28.01
CA ARG A 129 21.46 36.79 26.99
C ARG A 129 20.78 37.39 25.76
N SER A 130 21.28 38.55 25.36
CA SER A 130 20.69 39.34 24.29
C SER A 130 21.12 38.84 22.91
N SER A 131 22.30 38.23 22.83
CA SER A 131 22.89 37.69 21.61
C SER A 131 22.09 36.53 21.02
N LEU A 132 22.22 36.36 19.70
CA LEU A 132 21.64 35.23 18.99
C LEU A 132 22.23 33.89 19.46
N GLU A 133 23.51 33.90 19.86
CA GLU A 133 24.20 32.73 20.42
C GLU A 133 23.58 32.30 21.75
N ALA A 134 23.37 33.23 22.69
CA ALA A 134 22.73 32.93 23.98
C ALA A 134 21.31 32.37 23.80
N LYS A 135 20.50 32.99 22.94
CA LYS A 135 19.16 32.50 22.59
C LYS A 135 19.19 31.11 21.95
N SER A 136 20.22 30.81 21.16
CA SER A 136 20.41 29.50 20.54
C SER A 136 20.65 28.42 21.60
N TYR A 137 21.53 28.68 22.57
CA TYR A 137 21.71 27.79 23.73
C TYR A 137 20.40 27.57 24.49
N GLU A 138 19.64 28.64 24.78
CA GLU A 138 18.38 28.52 25.53
C GLU A 138 17.34 27.64 24.82
N VAL A 139 17.21 27.76 23.50
CA VAL A 139 16.32 26.88 22.72
C VAL A 139 16.79 25.43 22.81
N LEU A 140 18.09 25.18 22.59
CA LEU A 140 18.65 23.82 22.63
C LEU A 140 18.52 23.19 24.02
N ILE A 141 18.76 23.95 25.10
CA ILE A 141 18.56 23.50 26.49
C ILE A 141 17.08 23.16 26.72
N ASN A 142 16.17 24.04 26.32
CA ASN A 142 14.73 23.86 26.51
C ASN A 142 14.17 22.65 25.76
N ARG A 143 14.78 22.27 24.63
CA ARG A 143 14.39 21.07 23.89
C ARG A 143 15.08 19.82 24.43
N THR A 144 16.36 19.90 24.78
CA THR A 144 17.13 18.77 25.33
C THR A 144 16.63 18.34 26.71
N LYS A 145 16.14 19.27 27.55
CA LYS A 145 15.62 18.95 28.90
C LYS A 145 14.46 17.95 28.90
N LEU A 146 13.74 17.82 27.79
CA LEU A 146 12.65 16.85 27.65
C LEU A 146 13.16 15.39 27.66
N TYR A 147 14.44 15.19 27.39
CA TYR A 147 15.05 13.87 27.20
C TYR A 147 15.91 13.43 28.39
N ILE A 148 16.08 14.26 29.42
CA ILE A 148 16.86 13.91 30.62
C ILE A 148 15.92 13.58 31.79
N HIS A 149 16.47 13.16 32.92
CA HIS A 149 15.69 12.80 34.11
C HIS A 149 14.61 13.83 34.48
N GLY A 150 13.37 13.36 34.64
CA GLY A 150 12.18 14.18 34.90
C GLY A 150 11.55 14.80 33.65
N GLY A 151 12.14 14.57 32.48
CA GLY A 151 11.60 14.94 31.17
C GLY A 151 10.66 13.87 30.59
N LEU A 152 9.79 14.27 29.67
CA LEU A 152 8.78 13.40 29.06
C LEU A 152 9.36 12.20 28.28
N PHE A 153 10.59 12.34 27.79
CA PHE A 153 11.28 11.39 26.93
C PHE A 153 12.59 10.89 27.56
N GLU A 154 12.67 10.88 28.90
CA GLU A 154 13.87 10.47 29.64
C GLU A 154 14.38 9.07 29.29
N PHE A 155 13.49 8.17 28.86
CA PHE A 155 13.83 6.81 28.44
C PHE A 155 14.79 6.74 27.23
N LEU A 156 14.99 7.85 26.51
CA LEU A 156 15.98 7.94 25.42
C LEU A 156 17.40 8.31 25.92
N ASP A 157 17.57 8.74 27.16
CA ASP A 157 18.86 9.04 27.78
C ASP A 157 19.53 7.78 28.31
N THR A 158 19.86 6.87 27.40
CA THR A 158 20.44 5.57 27.74
C THR A 158 21.52 5.17 26.74
N GLN A 159 22.22 4.08 27.04
CA GLN A 159 23.18 3.46 26.14
C GLN A 159 22.49 2.45 25.22
N THR A 160 23.04 2.23 24.02
CA THR A 160 22.47 1.29 23.05
C THR A 160 22.44 -0.13 23.63
N LYS A 161 21.25 -0.73 23.67
CA LYS A 161 21.04 -2.13 24.07
C LYS A 161 20.08 -2.77 23.08
N LEU A 162 20.62 -3.39 22.04
CA LEU A 162 19.85 -4.11 21.03
C LEU A 162 20.51 -5.46 20.74
N ASP A 163 19.68 -6.48 20.57
CA ASP A 163 20.12 -7.79 20.07
C ASP A 163 19.43 -8.09 18.74
N MET A 164 20.23 -8.20 17.69
CA MET A 164 19.81 -8.26 16.28
C MET A 164 20.25 -9.56 15.59
N LYS A 165 20.46 -10.65 16.34
CA LYS A 165 21.05 -11.90 15.80
C LYS A 165 20.19 -12.61 14.74
N THR A 166 18.91 -12.27 14.62
CA THR A 166 17.97 -12.92 13.68
C THR A 166 18.00 -12.29 12.29
N LYS A 167 17.70 -13.09 11.25
CA LYS A 167 17.60 -12.61 9.86
C LYS A 167 16.40 -11.65 9.64
N VAL A 168 15.34 -11.77 10.42
CA VAL A 168 14.20 -10.86 10.36
C VAL A 168 14.11 -10.12 11.68
N VAL A 169 14.09 -8.78 11.61
CA VAL A 169 13.87 -7.91 12.77
C VAL A 169 12.85 -6.83 12.45
N SER A 170 11.86 -6.67 13.34
CA SER A 170 10.90 -5.57 13.31
C SER A 170 11.10 -4.68 14.53
N PHE A 171 11.09 -3.37 14.32
CA PHE A 171 11.11 -2.37 15.37
C PHE A 171 9.71 -1.83 15.56
N ASP A 172 9.10 -2.20 16.68
CA ASP A 172 7.73 -1.84 17.04
C ASP A 172 7.73 -0.55 17.87
N LEU A 173 7.11 0.51 17.33
CA LEU A 173 6.95 1.81 17.99
C LEU A 173 5.50 2.08 18.43
N SER A 174 4.63 1.07 18.41
CA SER A 174 3.19 1.22 18.64
C SER A 174 2.86 1.81 20.01
N LYS A 175 3.67 1.47 21.04
CA LYS A 175 3.51 1.93 22.42
C LYS A 175 4.09 3.32 22.70
N LEU A 176 4.70 3.97 21.72
CA LEU A 176 5.26 5.31 21.91
C LEU A 176 4.21 6.41 21.68
N PRO A 177 4.28 7.52 22.44
CA PRO A 177 3.46 8.69 22.18
C PRO A 177 3.66 9.25 20.77
N GLN A 178 2.59 9.67 20.09
CA GLN A 178 2.64 10.20 18.72
C GLN A 178 3.68 11.32 18.51
N PRO A 179 3.86 12.30 19.43
CA PRO A 179 4.83 13.38 19.22
C PRO A 179 6.29 12.92 19.13
N VAL A 180 6.66 11.79 19.73
CA VAL A 180 8.05 11.28 19.73
C VAL A 180 8.31 10.29 18.60
N LYS A 181 7.26 9.72 17.99
CA LYS A 181 7.41 8.70 16.93
C LYS A 181 8.30 9.15 15.77
N PRO A 182 8.18 10.37 15.19
CA PRO A 182 9.05 10.78 14.08
C PRO A 182 10.54 10.75 14.45
N LEU A 183 10.88 11.18 15.67
CA LEU A 183 12.25 11.11 16.18
C LEU A 183 12.72 9.66 16.29
N LEU A 184 11.93 8.78 16.91
CA LEU A 184 12.31 7.38 17.07
C LEU A 184 12.39 6.65 15.73
N MET A 185 11.48 6.95 14.80
CA MET A 185 11.56 6.43 13.44
C MET A 185 12.87 6.81 12.78
N PHE A 186 13.32 8.06 12.93
CA PHE A 186 14.61 8.50 12.40
C PHE A 186 15.80 7.79 13.08
N ILE A 187 15.79 7.69 14.42
CA ILE A 187 16.85 7.02 15.19
C ILE A 187 16.98 5.55 14.79
N VAL A 188 15.85 4.84 14.69
CA VAL A 188 15.82 3.43 14.29
C VAL A 188 16.24 3.27 12.83
N LEU A 189 15.75 4.12 11.94
CA LEU A 189 16.16 4.09 10.54
C LEU A 189 17.68 4.28 10.41
N ASP A 190 18.25 5.28 11.07
CA ASP A 190 19.69 5.49 11.08
C ASP A 190 20.44 4.27 11.63
N PHE A 191 19.98 3.69 12.74
CA PHE A 191 20.56 2.47 13.28
C PHE A 191 20.57 1.34 12.24
N ILE A 192 19.44 1.12 11.56
CA ILE A 192 19.31 0.09 10.52
C ILE A 192 20.23 0.41 9.33
N VAL A 193 20.31 1.66 8.88
CA VAL A 193 21.21 2.10 7.80
C VAL A 193 22.65 1.76 8.14
N LYS A 194 23.08 1.96 9.40
CA LYS A 194 24.41 1.58 9.85
C LYS A 194 24.62 0.07 9.81
N GLN A 195 23.64 -0.74 10.24
CA GLN A 195 23.74 -2.20 10.10
C GLN A 195 23.82 -2.62 8.62
N ILE A 196 23.07 -1.96 7.75
CA ILE A 196 23.06 -2.24 6.31
C ILE A 196 24.43 -1.99 5.67
N LYS A 197 25.13 -0.93 6.10
CA LYS A 197 26.44 -0.54 5.56
C LYS A 197 27.61 -1.43 5.98
N LYS A 198 27.44 -2.30 7.00
CA LYS A 198 28.53 -3.15 7.53
C LYS A 198 28.99 -4.24 6.57
N ASP A 199 28.11 -4.69 5.69
CA ASP A 199 28.38 -5.79 4.78
C ASP A 199 27.57 -5.64 3.48
N LYS A 200 27.81 -6.52 2.51
CA LYS A 200 27.13 -6.53 1.21
C LYS A 200 26.11 -7.67 1.07
N GLU A 201 25.70 -8.31 2.16
CA GLU A 201 24.62 -9.30 2.12
C GLU A 201 23.33 -8.66 1.59
N ASN A 202 22.47 -9.48 0.99
CA ASN A 202 21.18 -9.02 0.51
C ASN A 202 20.31 -8.59 1.70
N LYS A 203 19.77 -7.38 1.63
CA LYS A 203 18.96 -6.79 2.70
C LYS A 203 17.67 -6.22 2.14
N VAL A 204 16.63 -6.25 2.95
CA VAL A 204 15.39 -5.55 2.67
C VAL A 204 15.06 -4.67 3.87
N LEU A 205 14.87 -3.39 3.62
CA LEU A 205 14.35 -2.45 4.59
C LEU A 205 12.93 -2.07 4.19
N LEU A 206 11.97 -2.30 5.07
CA LEU A 206 10.61 -1.80 4.96
C LEU A 206 10.39 -0.68 5.97
N VAL A 207 9.97 0.48 5.47
CA VAL A 207 9.65 1.66 6.27
C VAL A 207 8.16 1.91 6.15
N ASP A 208 7.42 1.54 7.20
CA ASP A 208 5.99 1.80 7.28
C ASP A 208 5.70 3.20 7.85
N GLU A 209 4.68 3.87 7.32
CA GLU A 209 4.36 5.30 7.55
C GLU A 209 5.58 6.24 7.41
N GLY A 210 6.43 5.95 6.42
CA GLY A 210 7.71 6.64 6.23
C GLY A 210 7.62 8.12 5.83
N TRP A 211 6.43 8.65 5.55
CA TRP A 211 6.20 10.07 5.25
C TRP A 211 6.62 10.99 6.41
N SER A 212 6.49 10.50 7.65
CA SER A 212 6.86 11.24 8.86
C SER A 212 8.34 11.65 8.90
N LEU A 213 9.22 10.87 8.25
CA LEU A 213 10.65 11.12 8.15
C LEU A 213 11.00 12.28 7.19
N LEU A 214 10.04 12.71 6.37
CA LEU A 214 10.23 13.70 5.32
C LEU A 214 9.82 15.12 5.76
N LYS A 215 9.40 15.29 7.02
CA LYS A 215 8.98 16.57 7.59
C LYS A 215 10.15 17.50 7.96
N SER A 216 11.29 16.92 8.38
CA SER A 216 12.52 17.66 8.65
C SER A 216 13.38 17.64 7.40
N LYS A 217 13.95 18.78 7.00
CA LYS A 217 14.72 18.87 5.76
C LYS A 217 16.01 18.07 5.86
N GLU A 218 16.64 18.08 7.01
CA GLU A 218 17.85 17.35 7.35
C GLU A 218 17.58 15.84 7.34
N ALA A 219 16.48 15.40 7.94
CA ALA A 219 16.06 14.00 7.90
C ALA A 219 15.70 13.55 6.49
N GLU A 220 14.93 14.36 5.75
CA GLU A 220 14.58 14.13 4.34
C GLU A 220 15.83 13.91 3.48
N ASN A 221 16.82 14.80 3.59
CA ASN A 221 18.07 14.72 2.84
C ASN A 221 18.85 13.43 3.19
N TYR A 222 18.93 13.08 4.47
CA TYR A 222 19.58 11.84 4.92
C TYR A 222 18.91 10.59 4.33
N VAL A 223 17.57 10.52 4.40
CA VAL A 223 16.81 9.39 3.85
C VAL A 223 17.00 9.29 2.34
N LEU A 224 16.91 10.41 1.62
CA LEU A 224 17.11 10.45 0.18
C LEU A 224 18.52 10.00 -0.23
N GLU A 225 19.56 10.45 0.50
CA GLU A 225 20.94 10.03 0.25
C GLU A 225 21.13 8.54 0.48
N PHE A 226 20.55 7.99 1.55
CA PHE A 226 20.60 6.56 1.79
C PHE A 226 19.88 5.78 0.70
N VAL A 227 18.65 6.16 0.31
CA VAL A 227 17.90 5.50 -0.76
C VAL A 227 18.69 5.50 -2.07
N LYS A 228 19.32 6.62 -2.43
CA LYS A 228 20.20 6.75 -3.61
C LYS A 228 21.35 5.75 -3.61
N ASN A 229 21.92 5.47 -2.44
CA ASN A 229 23.12 4.64 -2.30
C ASN A 229 22.82 3.19 -1.85
N SER A 230 21.58 2.89 -1.46
CA SER A 230 21.15 1.59 -0.87
C SER A 230 21.57 0.37 -1.68
N ARG A 231 21.48 0.45 -3.02
CA ARG A 231 21.88 -0.62 -3.95
C ARG A 231 23.35 -1.02 -3.81
N ARG A 232 24.25 -0.09 -3.44
CA ARG A 232 25.68 -0.37 -3.24
C ARG A 232 25.93 -1.33 -2.08
N PHE A 233 24.98 -1.44 -1.16
CA PHE A 233 25.03 -2.27 0.04
C PHE A 233 24.13 -3.52 -0.06
N GLY A 234 23.66 -3.86 -1.27
CA GLY A 234 22.75 -5.00 -1.47
C GLY A 234 21.36 -4.79 -0.85
N CYS A 235 20.95 -3.55 -0.59
CA CYS A 235 19.71 -3.26 0.11
C CYS A 235 18.60 -2.82 -0.86
N SER A 236 17.47 -3.51 -0.80
CA SER A 236 16.19 -3.03 -1.32
C SER A 236 15.48 -2.21 -0.24
N VAL A 237 14.92 -1.07 -0.60
CA VAL A 237 14.19 -0.19 0.34
C VAL A 237 12.75 -0.06 -0.15
N GLY A 238 11.79 -0.35 0.71
CA GLY A 238 10.36 -0.19 0.46
C GLY A 238 9.75 0.80 1.44
N PHE A 239 9.03 1.79 0.93
CA PHE A 239 8.20 2.69 1.73
C PHE A 239 6.74 2.26 1.60
N VAL A 240 6.04 2.21 2.73
CA VAL A 240 4.60 1.97 2.80
C VAL A 240 3.98 3.22 3.43
N THR A 241 2.99 3.81 2.77
CA THR A 241 2.30 5.02 3.25
C THR A 241 0.87 5.06 2.74
N GLN A 242 -0.04 5.60 3.55
CA GLN A 242 -1.41 5.91 3.16
C GLN A 242 -1.54 7.34 2.64
N ASP A 243 -0.75 8.27 3.21
CA ASP A 243 -0.73 9.68 2.82
C ASP A 243 0.36 9.94 1.77
N LEU A 244 -0.07 9.91 0.50
CA LEU A 244 0.82 10.25 -0.61
C LEU A 244 0.98 11.76 -0.80
N GLU A 245 0.02 12.57 -0.33
CA GLU A 245 0.14 14.04 -0.39
C GLU A 245 1.36 14.51 0.40
N ASP A 246 1.55 13.98 1.61
CA ASP A 246 2.72 14.29 2.43
C ASP A 246 4.03 13.86 1.76
N LEU A 247 4.02 12.71 1.07
CA LEU A 247 5.17 12.25 0.29
C LEU A 247 5.47 13.20 -0.89
N LEU A 248 4.43 13.69 -1.58
CA LEU A 248 4.55 14.57 -2.73
C LEU A 248 4.74 16.05 -2.36
N ALA A 249 4.48 16.43 -1.11
CA ALA A 249 4.78 17.77 -0.59
C ALA A 249 6.30 17.98 -0.39
N SER A 250 7.04 16.89 -0.15
CA SER A 250 8.50 16.91 0.05
C SER A 250 9.27 16.69 -1.25
N GLU A 251 10.34 17.48 -1.47
CA GLU A 251 11.26 17.27 -2.60
C GLU A 251 11.98 15.91 -2.50
N GLY A 252 12.34 15.48 -1.30
CA GLY A 252 12.91 14.16 -1.04
C GLY A 252 11.92 13.04 -1.28
N GLY A 253 10.65 13.21 -0.89
CA GLY A 253 9.61 12.24 -1.19
C GLY A 253 9.35 12.07 -2.69
N LYS A 254 9.26 13.17 -3.43
CA LYS A 254 9.29 13.19 -4.91
C LYS A 254 10.52 12.45 -5.47
N GLY A 255 11.69 12.70 -4.90
CA GLY A 255 12.94 12.03 -5.26
C GLY A 255 12.87 10.52 -5.05
N ILE A 256 12.39 10.05 -3.90
CA ILE A 256 12.22 8.64 -3.58
C ILE A 256 11.26 7.98 -4.57
N LEU A 257 10.11 8.60 -4.84
CA LEU A 257 9.14 8.09 -5.81
C LEU A 257 9.73 7.94 -7.21
N ASN A 258 10.49 8.92 -7.69
CA ASN A 258 11.12 8.89 -9.00
C ASN A 258 12.17 7.78 -9.14
N MET A 259 12.94 7.52 -8.08
CA MET A 259 13.97 6.48 -8.07
C MET A 259 13.41 5.07 -7.85
N THR A 260 12.19 4.97 -7.31
CA THR A 260 11.52 3.71 -7.01
C THR A 260 11.02 3.07 -8.30
N GLN A 261 11.68 2.00 -8.75
CA GLN A 261 11.33 1.30 -9.98
C GLN A 261 9.97 0.59 -9.90
N THR A 262 9.67 0.01 -8.74
CA THR A 262 8.47 -0.79 -8.52
C THR A 262 7.55 -0.09 -7.54
N LYS A 263 6.34 0.28 -7.99
CA LYS A 263 5.32 0.93 -7.17
C LYS A 263 4.08 0.05 -7.13
N ILE A 264 3.51 -0.10 -5.94
CA ILE A 264 2.27 -0.84 -5.73
C ILE A 264 1.22 0.16 -5.24
N LEU A 265 0.24 0.44 -6.09
CA LEU A 265 -0.86 1.35 -5.77
C LEU A 265 -2.10 0.51 -5.46
N MET A 266 -2.57 0.61 -4.22
CA MET A 266 -3.86 0.05 -3.82
C MET A 266 -4.96 1.10 -4.01
N ARG A 267 -6.19 0.79 -3.61
CA ARG A 267 -7.32 1.73 -3.67
C ARG A 267 -6.96 3.12 -3.13
N GLN A 268 -7.27 4.16 -3.89
CA GLN A 268 -7.00 5.56 -3.55
C GLN A 268 -8.30 6.33 -3.28
N ASN A 269 -8.22 7.40 -2.50
CA ASN A 269 -9.35 8.32 -2.33
C ASN A 269 -9.47 9.26 -3.54
N THR A 270 -10.64 9.86 -3.74
CA THR A 270 -10.86 10.82 -4.84
C THR A 270 -10.13 12.14 -4.64
N SER A 271 -9.79 12.49 -3.40
CA SER A 271 -9.14 13.76 -3.08
C SER A 271 -7.71 13.84 -3.64
N ASN A 272 -6.96 12.73 -3.63
CA ASN A 272 -5.52 12.73 -3.89
C ASN A 272 -5.18 12.12 -5.27
N ILE A 273 -6.17 11.52 -5.94
CA ILE A 273 -5.96 10.74 -7.16
C ILE A 273 -5.52 11.59 -8.34
N ASP A 274 -5.94 12.86 -8.44
CA ASP A 274 -5.53 13.74 -9.53
C ASP A 274 -4.04 14.08 -9.48
N LEU A 275 -3.54 14.35 -8.28
CA LEU A 275 -2.12 14.59 -8.04
C LEU A 275 -1.29 13.35 -8.37
N LEU A 276 -1.74 12.17 -7.92
CA LEU A 276 -1.12 10.87 -8.24
C LEU A 276 -1.08 10.63 -9.75
N THR A 277 -2.22 10.82 -10.42
CA THR A 277 -2.40 10.57 -11.86
C THR A 277 -1.42 11.42 -12.66
N LYS A 278 -1.30 12.70 -12.32
CA LYS A 278 -0.34 13.61 -12.95
C LYS A 278 1.11 13.17 -12.71
N TYR A 279 1.46 12.82 -11.48
CA TYR A 279 2.85 12.52 -11.11
C TYR A 279 3.33 11.17 -11.67
N LEU A 280 2.48 10.15 -11.60
CA LEU A 280 2.78 8.79 -12.06
C LEU A 280 2.38 8.55 -13.52
N LYS A 281 1.86 9.58 -14.21
CA LYS A 281 1.40 9.52 -15.60
C LYS A 281 0.37 8.41 -15.82
N LEU A 282 -0.57 8.28 -14.88
CA LEU A 282 -1.66 7.33 -15.02
C LEU A 282 -2.64 7.83 -16.08
N ASN A 283 -3.20 6.91 -16.85
CA ASN A 283 -4.33 7.23 -17.72
C ASN A 283 -5.65 7.23 -16.94
N ASP A 284 -6.72 7.75 -17.55
CA ASP A 284 -8.04 7.85 -16.90
C ASP A 284 -8.58 6.48 -16.46
N TYR A 285 -8.28 5.42 -17.22
CA TYR A 285 -8.70 4.06 -16.90
C TYR A 285 -7.99 3.48 -15.66
N GLU A 286 -6.72 3.80 -15.47
CA GLU A 286 -5.95 3.44 -14.27
C GLU A 286 -6.40 4.23 -13.06
N LYS A 287 -6.63 5.54 -13.23
CA LYS A 287 -7.20 6.43 -12.21
C LYS A 287 -8.55 5.91 -11.71
N ASP A 288 -9.49 5.66 -12.61
CA ASP A 288 -10.83 5.16 -12.26
C ASP A 288 -10.74 3.77 -11.60
N GLY A 289 -9.81 2.94 -12.07
CA GLY A 289 -9.51 1.64 -11.48
C GLY A 289 -9.04 1.74 -10.03
N LEU A 290 -8.17 2.70 -9.71
CA LEU A 290 -7.69 2.91 -8.34
C LEU A 290 -8.75 3.49 -7.40
N ILE A 291 -9.68 4.31 -7.90
CA ILE A 291 -10.79 4.84 -7.10
C ILE A 291 -11.78 3.73 -6.74
N SER A 292 -12.09 2.85 -7.70
CA SER A 292 -13.11 1.80 -7.57
C SER A 292 -12.58 0.44 -7.09
N ALA A 293 -11.27 0.29 -6.92
CA ALA A 293 -10.65 -0.99 -6.55
C ALA A 293 -11.21 -1.57 -5.24
N ASN A 294 -11.57 -2.85 -5.24
CA ASN A 294 -11.88 -3.57 -4.00
C ASN A 294 -10.60 -3.81 -3.17
N LYS A 295 -10.77 -4.12 -1.88
CA LYS A 295 -9.63 -4.50 -1.01
C LYS A 295 -8.88 -5.67 -1.64
N GLY A 296 -7.56 -5.52 -1.78
CA GLY A 296 -6.68 -6.52 -2.38
C GLY A 296 -6.49 -6.36 -3.90
N TYR A 297 -7.19 -5.45 -4.56
CA TYR A 297 -6.95 -5.09 -5.97
C TYR A 297 -6.08 -3.83 -6.04
N GLY A 298 -5.26 -3.74 -7.09
CA GLY A 298 -4.37 -2.60 -7.27
C GLY A 298 -3.69 -2.56 -8.63
N LEU A 299 -2.80 -1.58 -8.76
CA LEU A 299 -1.93 -1.35 -9.92
C LEU A 299 -0.47 -1.53 -9.50
N LEU A 300 0.23 -2.40 -10.22
CA LEU A 300 1.67 -2.61 -10.12
C LEU A 300 2.34 -1.86 -11.27
N ILE A 301 3.18 -0.89 -10.93
CA ILE A 301 3.99 -0.14 -11.89
C ILE A 301 5.43 -0.63 -11.75
N THR A 302 6.04 -1.09 -12.83
CA THR A 302 7.45 -1.47 -12.85
C THR A 302 8.12 -0.92 -14.10
N GLY A 303 9.05 0.02 -13.90
CA GLY A 303 9.61 0.80 -15.01
C GLY A 303 8.51 1.59 -15.74
N ASP A 304 8.31 1.27 -17.01
CA ASP A 304 7.32 1.84 -17.92
C ASP A 304 6.03 1.00 -18.05
N LYS A 305 5.96 -0.16 -17.38
CA LYS A 305 4.84 -1.10 -17.52
C LYS A 305 3.90 -1.06 -16.33
N HIS A 306 2.61 -1.02 -16.63
CA HIS A 306 1.53 -0.97 -15.66
C HIS A 306 0.70 -2.25 -15.73
N TYR A 307 0.52 -2.91 -14.59
CA TYR A 307 -0.18 -4.19 -14.49
C TYR A 307 -1.26 -4.11 -13.42
N LYS A 308 -2.49 -4.44 -13.79
CA LYS A 308 -3.53 -4.69 -12.79
C LYS A 308 -3.23 -6.00 -12.08
N PHE A 309 -3.40 -6.01 -10.77
CA PHE A 309 -3.24 -7.23 -9.99
C PHE A 309 -4.31 -7.32 -8.91
N PHE A 310 -4.51 -8.54 -8.43
CA PHE A 310 -5.26 -8.80 -7.22
C PHE A 310 -4.45 -9.73 -6.32
N ILE A 311 -4.62 -9.58 -5.02
CA ILE A 311 -3.96 -10.41 -4.02
C ILE A 311 -4.89 -11.56 -3.67
N GLN A 312 -4.45 -12.78 -3.97
CA GLN A 312 -5.05 -14.00 -3.46
C GLN A 312 -4.16 -14.57 -2.36
N THR A 313 -4.70 -14.73 -1.15
CA THR A 313 -4.00 -15.37 -0.04
C THR A 313 -4.72 -16.64 0.37
N SER A 314 -3.97 -17.65 0.80
CA SER A 314 -4.58 -18.80 1.47
C SER A 314 -5.11 -18.39 2.84
N ASP A 315 -6.12 -19.09 3.37
CA ASP A 315 -6.68 -18.82 4.70
C ASP A 315 -5.60 -18.69 5.79
N LYS A 316 -4.62 -19.60 5.74
CA LYS A 316 -3.48 -19.60 6.67
C LYS A 316 -2.63 -18.33 6.55
N MET A 317 -2.44 -17.81 5.35
CA MET A 317 -1.72 -16.56 5.15
C MET A 317 -2.56 -15.36 5.59
N HIS A 318 -3.86 -15.35 5.24
CA HIS A 318 -4.79 -14.29 5.66
C HIS A 318 -4.85 -14.15 7.19
N GLU A 319 -4.95 -15.27 7.92
CA GLU A 319 -4.93 -15.26 9.39
C GLU A 319 -3.63 -14.68 9.99
N LEU A 320 -2.50 -14.79 9.27
CA LEU A 320 -1.21 -14.27 9.75
C LEU A 320 -1.03 -12.78 9.50
N ILE A 321 -1.62 -12.23 8.44
CA ILE A 321 -1.40 -10.84 8.00
C ILE A 321 -2.58 -9.92 8.26
N THR A 322 -3.77 -10.47 8.58
CA THR A 322 -4.95 -9.64 8.79
C THR A 322 -4.78 -8.81 10.07
N THR A 323 -4.91 -7.50 9.91
CA THR A 323 -5.05 -6.51 10.98
C THR A 323 -6.51 -6.12 11.20
N ASN A 324 -7.46 -6.75 10.49
CA ASN A 324 -8.88 -6.44 10.60
C ASN A 324 -9.44 -6.96 11.94
N PRO A 325 -9.92 -6.08 12.83
CA PRO A 325 -10.48 -6.50 14.13
C PRO A 325 -11.66 -7.48 14.01
N ASN A 326 -12.40 -7.41 12.90
CA ASN A 326 -13.54 -8.30 12.66
C ASN A 326 -13.11 -9.73 12.26
N ASP A 327 -11.90 -9.90 11.72
CA ASP A 327 -11.36 -11.22 11.39
C ASP A 327 -10.83 -11.90 12.66
N GLU A 328 -10.21 -11.16 13.58
CA GLU A 328 -9.69 -11.69 14.86
C GLU A 328 -10.81 -12.25 15.77
N LYS A 329 -11.99 -11.62 15.75
CA LYS A 329 -13.18 -12.08 16.48
C LYS A 329 -13.75 -13.41 15.92
N LYS A 330 -13.53 -13.70 14.63
CA LYS A 330 -13.96 -14.97 14.02
C LYS A 330 -13.05 -16.13 14.41
N THR A 331 -11.75 -15.89 14.61
CA THR A 331 -10.78 -16.93 15.01
C THR A 331 -10.99 -17.40 16.45
N THR A 332 -11.38 -16.49 17.36
CA THR A 332 -11.71 -16.82 18.77
C THR A 332 -13.04 -17.56 18.91
N THR A 333 -14.04 -17.29 18.07
CA THR A 333 -15.33 -17.99 18.07
C THR A 333 -15.31 -19.35 17.38
N LYS A 334 -14.37 -19.61 16.44
CA LYS A 334 -14.21 -20.92 15.77
C LYS A 334 -13.79 -22.05 16.71
N LYS A 335 -13.20 -21.78 17.89
CA LYS A 335 -12.79 -22.85 18.84
C LYS A 335 -13.95 -23.50 19.61
N LYS A 336 -15.20 -23.02 19.51
CA LYS A 336 -16.35 -23.57 20.27
C LYS A 336 -17.54 -24.04 19.42
N ARG A 337 -17.47 -24.03 18.09
CA ARG A 337 -18.53 -24.61 17.25
C ARG A 337 -18.02 -25.84 16.53
N GLY A 338 -18.59 -26.99 16.90
CA GLY A 338 -18.36 -28.28 16.26
C GLY A 338 -18.51 -28.21 14.74
N LYS A 339 -17.85 -29.15 14.06
CA LYS A 339 -17.82 -29.38 12.61
C LYS A 339 -19.08 -28.85 11.91
N LYS A 340 -18.98 -27.65 11.33
CA LYS A 340 -19.77 -27.27 10.18
C LYS A 340 -18.90 -27.51 8.96
N GLU A 341 -19.43 -28.30 8.04
CA GLU A 341 -18.82 -28.59 6.74
C GLU A 341 -18.35 -27.30 6.07
N LYS A 342 -17.12 -27.37 5.57
CA LYS A 342 -16.50 -26.30 4.77
C LYS A 342 -17.32 -26.17 3.49
N ILE A 343 -17.90 -24.99 3.26
CA ILE A 343 -18.30 -24.60 1.91
C ILE A 343 -17.00 -24.32 1.16
N ASP A 344 -16.66 -25.26 0.28
CA ASP A 344 -15.56 -25.18 -0.66
C ASP A 344 -15.95 -24.20 -1.76
N LEU A 345 -15.22 -23.11 -1.93
CA LEU A 345 -15.42 -22.15 -3.04
C LEU A 345 -14.55 -22.50 -4.26
N SER A 346 -14.19 -23.78 -4.41
CA SER A 346 -13.71 -24.34 -5.66
C SER A 346 -14.91 -24.84 -6.49
N PHE A 347 -15.12 -24.26 -7.68
CA PHE A 347 -16.05 -24.78 -8.70
C PHE A 347 -17.50 -25.05 -8.24
N SER A 348 -18.30 -23.99 -8.03
CA SER A 348 -19.77 -23.97 -8.27
C SER A 348 -20.43 -22.76 -7.59
N SER A 349 -20.32 -21.57 -8.18
CA SER A 349 -21.38 -20.59 -7.99
C SER A 349 -22.35 -20.79 -9.15
N ILE A 350 -23.41 -21.56 -8.94
CA ILE A 350 -24.57 -21.55 -9.83
C ILE A 350 -24.94 -20.07 -10.00
N PHE A 351 -24.94 -19.57 -11.24
CA PHE A 351 -25.34 -18.20 -11.53
C PHE A 351 -26.71 -17.96 -10.87
N ASP A 352 -26.97 -16.79 -10.27
CA ASP A 352 -28.30 -16.44 -9.76
C ASP A 352 -28.57 -14.99 -10.14
N ALA A 353 -29.51 -14.78 -11.08
CA ALA A 353 -29.77 -13.48 -11.67
C ALA A 353 -30.19 -12.43 -10.63
N LYS A 354 -30.80 -12.85 -9.52
CA LYS A 354 -31.21 -11.94 -8.43
C LYS A 354 -30.04 -11.20 -7.79
N ASN A 355 -28.82 -11.76 -7.92
CA ASN A 355 -27.59 -11.13 -7.44
C ASN A 355 -27.05 -10.05 -8.38
N TYR A 356 -27.52 -9.99 -9.63
CA TYR A 356 -26.97 -9.13 -10.68
C TYR A 356 -27.95 -8.12 -11.24
N TYR A 357 -29.24 -8.44 -11.35
CA TYR A 357 -30.28 -7.48 -11.70
C TYR A 357 -31.62 -7.80 -11.03
N ALA A 358 -32.50 -6.81 -10.93
CA ALA A 358 -33.85 -6.95 -10.38
C ALA A 358 -34.80 -5.97 -11.05
N LEU A 359 -36.05 -6.37 -11.27
CA LEU A 359 -37.13 -5.47 -11.66
C LEU A 359 -37.47 -4.54 -10.51
N GLU A 360 -37.56 -3.24 -10.77
CA GLU A 360 -37.82 -2.25 -9.73
C GLU A 360 -39.15 -2.51 -9.01
N LYS A 361 -40.18 -2.90 -9.75
CA LYS A 361 -41.52 -3.24 -9.23
C LYS A 361 -41.53 -4.41 -8.24
N ASP A 362 -40.49 -5.25 -8.26
CA ASP A 362 -40.36 -6.43 -7.39
C ASP A 362 -39.58 -6.10 -6.10
N LEU A 363 -39.13 -4.85 -5.92
CA LEU A 363 -38.36 -4.40 -4.75
C LEU A 363 -39.20 -3.53 -3.83
N THR A 364 -39.06 -3.72 -2.52
CA THR A 364 -39.55 -2.75 -1.54
C THR A 364 -38.70 -1.47 -1.58
N PRO A 365 -39.24 -0.30 -1.13
CA PRO A 365 -38.48 0.95 -1.10
C PRO A 365 -37.15 0.86 -0.34
N ASN A 366 -37.11 0.07 0.74
CA ASN A 366 -35.91 -0.16 1.54
C ASN A 366 -34.86 -1.00 0.79
N GLU A 367 -35.28 -2.03 0.07
CA GLU A 367 -34.38 -2.86 -0.74
C GLU A 367 -33.81 -2.09 -1.92
N LYS A 368 -34.63 -1.26 -2.57
CA LYS A 368 -34.19 -0.35 -3.63
C LYS A 368 -33.10 0.59 -3.11
N LYS A 369 -33.36 1.29 -2.00
CA LYS A 369 -32.39 2.20 -1.38
C LYS A 369 -31.08 1.50 -1.00
N ARG A 370 -31.16 0.29 -0.45
CA ARG A 370 -29.99 -0.53 -0.11
C ARG A 370 -29.17 -0.89 -1.35
N LYS A 371 -29.80 -1.41 -2.41
CA LYS A 371 -29.11 -1.77 -3.66
C LYS A 371 -28.42 -0.57 -4.31
N LEU A 372 -29.06 0.60 -4.31
CA LEU A 372 -28.43 1.83 -4.80
C LEU A 372 -27.19 2.22 -3.97
N SER A 373 -27.24 2.07 -2.64
CA SER A 373 -26.08 2.32 -1.77
C SER A 373 -24.93 1.32 -1.98
N GLU A 374 -25.24 0.13 -2.49
CA GLU A 374 -24.27 -0.91 -2.87
C GLU A 374 -23.72 -0.74 -4.30
N GLY A 375 -24.08 0.36 -4.98
CA GLY A 375 -23.55 0.72 -6.28
C GLY A 375 -24.35 0.23 -7.49
N TRP A 376 -25.55 -0.35 -7.28
CA TRP A 376 -26.44 -0.72 -8.38
C TRP A 376 -26.92 0.53 -9.12
N LYS A 377 -27.18 0.38 -10.43
CA LYS A 377 -27.64 1.45 -11.32
C LYS A 377 -29.08 1.21 -11.74
N GLU A 378 -29.85 2.28 -11.82
CA GLU A 378 -31.19 2.25 -12.41
C GLU A 378 -31.09 2.33 -13.92
N LEU A 379 -31.91 1.54 -14.61
CA LEU A 379 -31.96 1.51 -16.07
C LEU A 379 -33.39 1.22 -16.54
N LEU A 380 -33.89 2.04 -17.46
CA LEU A 380 -35.11 1.75 -18.22
C LEU A 380 -34.68 1.04 -19.51
N TYR A 381 -35.08 -0.22 -19.69
CA TYR A 381 -34.65 -1.01 -20.84
C TYR A 381 -35.71 -2.00 -21.30
N ASP A 382 -35.68 -2.32 -22.60
CA ASP A 382 -36.38 -3.46 -23.19
C ASP A 382 -35.33 -4.49 -23.60
N ILE A 383 -35.22 -5.55 -22.79
CA ILE A 383 -34.20 -6.60 -22.96
C ILE A 383 -34.47 -7.40 -24.25
N TRP A 384 -35.74 -7.65 -24.56
CA TRP A 384 -36.16 -8.62 -25.58
C TRP A 384 -36.72 -7.98 -26.86
N ASP A 385 -36.70 -6.65 -26.96
CA ASP A 385 -37.20 -5.89 -28.12
C ASP A 385 -38.70 -6.11 -28.39
N GLU A 386 -39.49 -6.29 -27.34
CA GLU A 386 -40.95 -6.55 -27.39
C GLU A 386 -41.81 -5.28 -27.35
N GLN A 387 -41.19 -4.09 -27.48
CA GLN A 387 -41.82 -2.78 -27.24
C GLN A 387 -42.36 -2.62 -25.81
N LYS A 388 -41.66 -3.23 -24.84
CA LYS A 388 -42.04 -3.24 -23.42
C LYS A 388 -40.86 -2.81 -22.55
N THR A 389 -40.69 -1.50 -22.38
CA THR A 389 -39.68 -0.94 -21.47
C THR A 389 -40.05 -1.20 -20.01
N GLN A 390 -39.10 -1.67 -19.22
CA GLN A 390 -39.26 -1.87 -17.78
C GLN A 390 -38.11 -1.21 -17.01
N ALA A 391 -38.36 -0.88 -15.74
CA ALA A 391 -37.35 -0.34 -14.84
C ALA A 391 -36.60 -1.45 -14.12
N TYR A 392 -35.28 -1.42 -14.20
CA TYR A 392 -34.37 -2.39 -13.61
C TYR A 392 -33.39 -1.68 -12.67
N LEU A 393 -32.99 -2.37 -11.61
CA LEU A 393 -31.73 -2.13 -10.95
C LEU A 393 -30.74 -3.20 -11.40
N VAL A 394 -29.54 -2.79 -11.81
CA VAL A 394 -28.48 -3.70 -12.30
C VAL A 394 -27.15 -3.40 -11.60
N MET A 395 -26.41 -4.44 -11.25
CA MET A 395 -25.03 -4.37 -10.78
C MET A 395 -24.09 -4.61 -11.96
N ASN A 396 -23.54 -3.55 -12.54
CA ASN A 396 -22.55 -3.65 -13.62
C ASN A 396 -21.12 -3.69 -13.07
N LYS A 397 -20.20 -4.34 -13.79
CA LYS A 397 -18.77 -4.29 -13.46
C LYS A 397 -18.21 -2.89 -13.78
N ALA A 398 -17.07 -2.56 -13.17
CA ALA A 398 -16.33 -1.38 -13.59
C ALA A 398 -15.97 -1.50 -15.10
N PHE A 399 -16.16 -0.43 -15.86
CA PHE A 399 -15.92 -0.34 -17.31
C PHE A 399 -16.93 -1.09 -18.21
N GLU A 400 -18.09 -1.46 -17.67
CA GLU A 400 -19.22 -2.06 -18.39
C GLU A 400 -20.43 -1.11 -18.33
N SER A 401 -21.15 -0.90 -19.43
CA SER A 401 -22.39 -0.10 -19.39
C SER A 401 -23.49 -0.87 -18.64
N PRO A 402 -24.40 -0.20 -17.92
CA PRO A 402 -25.54 -0.86 -17.30
C PRO A 402 -26.39 -1.66 -18.30
N GLU A 403 -26.50 -1.18 -19.54
CA GLU A 403 -27.22 -1.86 -20.62
C GLU A 403 -26.53 -3.16 -21.04
N HIS A 404 -25.22 -3.13 -21.26
CA HIS A 404 -24.44 -4.32 -21.61
C HIS A 404 -24.49 -5.35 -20.48
N ALA A 405 -24.27 -4.91 -19.23
CA ALA A 405 -24.35 -5.78 -18.06
C ALA A 405 -25.74 -6.43 -17.94
N LEU A 406 -26.81 -5.64 -18.05
CA LEU A 406 -28.18 -6.16 -17.97
C LEU A 406 -28.43 -7.22 -19.05
N LEU A 407 -27.98 -6.98 -20.28
CA LEU A 407 -28.17 -7.92 -21.38
C LEU A 407 -27.36 -9.21 -21.17
N CYS A 408 -26.11 -9.11 -20.70
CA CYS A 408 -25.29 -10.27 -20.32
C CYS A 408 -25.96 -11.14 -19.26
N TYR A 409 -26.49 -10.51 -18.20
CA TYR A 409 -27.16 -11.23 -17.13
C TYR A 409 -28.50 -11.82 -17.57
N ALA A 410 -29.26 -11.13 -18.41
CA ALA A 410 -30.53 -11.62 -18.91
C ALA A 410 -30.36 -12.79 -19.89
N VAL A 411 -29.35 -12.73 -20.76
CA VAL A 411 -28.99 -13.86 -21.64
C VAL A 411 -28.57 -15.06 -20.80
N ALA A 412 -27.69 -14.86 -19.80
CA ALA A 412 -27.32 -15.91 -18.88
C ALA A 412 -28.53 -16.47 -18.12
N ASP A 413 -29.50 -15.65 -17.72
CA ASP A 413 -30.66 -16.13 -16.97
C ASP A 413 -31.64 -16.93 -17.85
N GLU A 414 -31.83 -16.52 -19.11
CA GLU A 414 -32.61 -17.27 -20.08
C GLU A 414 -31.94 -18.63 -20.40
N CYS A 415 -30.61 -18.65 -20.56
CA CYS A 415 -29.84 -19.87 -20.80
C CYS A 415 -29.95 -20.90 -19.67
N LYS A 416 -30.22 -20.47 -18.42
CA LYS A 416 -30.39 -21.40 -17.28
C LYS A 416 -31.53 -22.37 -17.44
N GLN A 417 -32.56 -22.00 -18.21
CA GLN A 417 -33.69 -22.87 -18.44
C GLN A 417 -33.27 -24.15 -19.19
N TYR A 418 -32.10 -24.14 -19.83
CA TYR A 418 -31.59 -25.22 -20.67
C TYR A 418 -30.27 -25.83 -20.15
N SER A 419 -29.54 -25.13 -19.26
CA SER A 419 -28.27 -25.61 -18.68
C SER A 419 -28.06 -25.13 -17.24
N ASP A 420 -27.50 -26.01 -16.40
CA ASP A 420 -27.11 -25.71 -15.01
C ASP A 420 -25.73 -25.03 -14.90
N THR A 421 -24.95 -24.95 -15.99
CA THR A 421 -23.57 -24.44 -15.99
C THR A 421 -23.42 -23.25 -16.92
N ILE A 422 -23.27 -22.07 -16.31
CA ILE A 422 -23.13 -20.79 -16.99
C ILE A 422 -21.94 -20.04 -16.42
N ILE A 423 -21.10 -19.52 -17.31
CA ILE A 423 -19.90 -18.76 -16.98
C ILE A 423 -20.06 -17.35 -17.55
N LEU A 424 -20.00 -16.35 -16.67
CA LEU A 424 -20.00 -14.94 -17.05
C LEU A 424 -18.57 -14.37 -17.03
N SER A 425 -18.10 -13.85 -18.15
CA SER A 425 -16.83 -13.11 -18.28
C SER A 425 -17.13 -11.65 -18.59
N GLY A 426 -16.12 -10.77 -18.57
CA GLY A 426 -16.35 -9.36 -18.90
C GLY A 426 -15.17 -8.64 -19.54
N THR A 427 -14.08 -9.33 -19.86
CA THR A 427 -12.87 -8.66 -20.39
C THR A 427 -12.02 -9.49 -21.35
N VAL A 428 -11.78 -10.78 -21.10
CA VAL A 428 -10.81 -11.57 -21.91
C VAL A 428 -11.44 -12.75 -22.66
N ASN A 429 -12.52 -13.32 -22.12
CA ASN A 429 -13.29 -14.39 -22.77
C ASN A 429 -14.67 -13.87 -23.17
N ALA A 430 -15.36 -14.59 -24.07
CA ALA A 430 -16.78 -14.40 -24.40
C ALA A 430 -17.65 -14.07 -23.19
N ASP A 431 -18.56 -13.11 -23.35
CA ASP A 431 -19.30 -12.49 -22.24
C ASP A 431 -20.17 -13.50 -21.48
N VAL A 432 -20.81 -14.42 -22.21
CA VAL A 432 -21.57 -15.54 -21.63
C VAL A 432 -21.11 -16.84 -22.28
N VAL A 433 -20.75 -17.85 -21.47
CA VAL A 433 -20.47 -19.21 -21.93
C VAL A 433 -21.42 -20.18 -21.25
N VAL A 434 -22.08 -21.01 -22.04
CA VAL A 434 -23.03 -22.01 -21.58
C VAL A 434 -22.45 -23.39 -21.87
N ILE A 435 -22.46 -24.27 -20.88
CA ILE A 435 -22.08 -25.68 -21.06
C ILE A 435 -23.37 -26.50 -21.01
N THR A 436 -23.82 -27.02 -22.15
CA THR A 436 -25.06 -27.79 -22.23
C THR A 436 -24.92 -29.17 -21.57
N LYS A 437 -26.05 -29.88 -21.34
CA LYS A 437 -26.05 -31.21 -20.71
C LYS A 437 -25.32 -32.28 -21.52
N ASP A 438 -25.22 -32.11 -22.83
CA ASP A 438 -24.41 -32.92 -23.76
C ASP A 438 -22.96 -32.43 -23.90
N ASN A 439 -22.48 -31.58 -22.96
CA ASN A 439 -21.13 -31.03 -22.89
C ASN A 439 -20.72 -30.18 -24.10
N ARG A 440 -21.66 -29.49 -24.77
CA ARG A 440 -21.31 -28.46 -25.76
C ARG A 440 -21.01 -27.15 -25.03
N GLU A 441 -19.86 -26.56 -25.34
CA GLU A 441 -19.48 -25.22 -24.86
C GLU A 441 -19.86 -24.18 -25.92
N ILE A 442 -20.87 -23.37 -25.60
CA ILE A 442 -21.42 -22.36 -26.51
C ILE A 442 -21.13 -20.98 -25.94
N ALA A 443 -20.42 -20.17 -26.73
CA ALA A 443 -19.99 -18.83 -26.36
C ALA A 443 -20.87 -17.77 -27.03
N PHE A 444 -21.31 -16.80 -26.24
CA PHE A 444 -22.07 -15.63 -26.69
C PHE A 444 -21.28 -14.35 -26.35
N GLU A 445 -21.04 -13.56 -27.37
CA GLU A 445 -20.47 -12.22 -27.28
C GLU A 445 -21.60 -11.19 -27.47
N ILE A 446 -21.73 -10.19 -26.59
CA ILE A 446 -22.87 -9.28 -26.58
C ILE A 446 -22.44 -7.88 -26.99
N GLU A 447 -22.97 -7.38 -28.10
CA GLU A 447 -22.60 -6.07 -28.61
C GLU A 447 -23.74 -5.06 -28.50
N THR A 448 -23.55 -4.11 -27.58
CA THR A 448 -24.47 -3.01 -27.30
C THR A 448 -23.95 -1.72 -27.93
N GLY A 449 -24.24 -1.49 -29.22
CA GLY A 449 -23.96 -0.24 -29.93
C GLY A 449 -22.94 -0.32 -31.08
N SER A 450 -22.59 0.83 -31.65
CA SER A 450 -21.75 1.00 -32.85
C SER A 450 -20.24 1.10 -32.55
N ASN A 451 -19.74 0.30 -31.60
CA ASN A 451 -18.37 0.39 -31.08
C ASN A 451 -17.28 -0.23 -31.97
N LEU A 452 -17.64 -1.00 -33.01
CA LEU A 452 -16.63 -1.63 -33.87
C LEU A 452 -15.69 -0.60 -34.51
N ASN A 453 -16.16 0.61 -34.80
CA ASN A 453 -15.35 1.63 -35.47
C ASN A 453 -14.21 2.20 -34.59
N SER A 454 -14.37 2.22 -33.26
CA SER A 454 -13.36 2.76 -32.33
C SER A 454 -12.49 1.68 -31.68
N LYS A 455 -12.92 0.41 -31.68
CA LYS A 455 -12.23 -0.70 -31.00
C LYS A 455 -12.06 -1.96 -31.86
N LYS A 456 -12.04 -1.81 -33.19
CA LYS A 456 -11.97 -2.93 -34.15
C LYS A 456 -10.90 -3.98 -33.83
N ALA A 457 -9.67 -3.53 -33.55
CA ALA A 457 -8.54 -4.42 -33.30
C ALA A 457 -8.71 -5.28 -32.04
N GLU A 458 -9.22 -4.70 -30.95
CA GLU A 458 -9.49 -5.42 -29.70
C GLU A 458 -10.61 -6.45 -29.88
N PHE A 459 -11.67 -6.08 -30.60
CA PHE A 459 -12.77 -6.97 -30.93
C PHE A 459 -12.32 -8.14 -31.82
N GLU A 460 -11.53 -7.86 -32.86
CA GLU A 460 -10.98 -8.88 -33.75
C GLU A 460 -10.09 -9.88 -33.00
N GLU A 461 -9.26 -9.40 -32.07
CA GLU A 461 -8.42 -10.26 -31.24
C GLU A 461 -9.26 -11.12 -30.28
N LYS A 462 -10.29 -10.55 -29.64
CA LYS A 462 -11.22 -11.28 -28.77
C LYS A 462 -11.97 -12.36 -29.54
N MET A 463 -12.49 -12.03 -30.72
CA MET A 463 -13.19 -12.98 -31.58
C MET A 463 -12.28 -14.09 -32.10
N LYS A 464 -11.03 -13.79 -32.45
CA LYS A 464 -10.04 -14.81 -32.81
C LYS A 464 -9.83 -15.81 -31.67
N LYS A 465 -9.60 -15.33 -30.45
CA LYS A 465 -9.43 -16.18 -29.26
C LYS A 465 -10.67 -17.02 -28.97
N ASN A 466 -11.86 -16.42 -29.06
CA ASN A 466 -13.12 -17.13 -28.83
C ASN A 466 -13.32 -18.26 -29.86
N ASN A 467 -13.04 -18.01 -31.15
CA ASN A 467 -13.15 -19.01 -32.21
C ASN A 467 -12.06 -20.10 -32.14
N GLU A 468 -10.89 -19.81 -31.59
CA GLU A 468 -9.86 -20.83 -31.30
C GLU A 468 -10.28 -21.74 -30.12
N LYS A 469 -11.02 -21.19 -29.15
CA LYS A 469 -11.36 -21.86 -27.90
C LYS A 469 -12.67 -22.64 -27.97
N TYR A 470 -13.71 -22.12 -28.62
CA TYR A 470 -15.05 -22.69 -28.62
C TYR A 470 -15.48 -23.10 -30.03
N LYS A 471 -16.17 -24.24 -30.14
CA LYS A 471 -16.71 -24.74 -31.42
C LYS A 471 -17.95 -23.98 -31.89
N GLU A 472 -18.70 -23.42 -30.95
CA GLU A 472 -19.93 -22.67 -31.21
C GLU A 472 -19.81 -21.27 -30.61
N VAL A 473 -19.67 -20.26 -31.47
CA VAL A 473 -19.56 -18.85 -31.08
C VAL A 473 -20.67 -18.05 -31.77
N TYR A 474 -21.38 -17.24 -31.00
CA TYR A 474 -22.46 -16.38 -31.44
C TYR A 474 -22.23 -14.93 -31.01
N ILE A 475 -22.60 -13.98 -31.85
CA ILE A 475 -22.60 -12.54 -31.53
C ILE A 475 -24.05 -12.06 -31.42
N VAL A 476 -24.42 -11.50 -30.27
CA VAL A 476 -25.75 -10.92 -30.02
C VAL A 476 -25.69 -9.42 -30.30
N LEU A 477 -26.49 -8.94 -31.26
CA LEU A 477 -26.52 -7.53 -31.64
C LEU A 477 -27.78 -6.82 -31.13
N THR A 478 -27.60 -5.69 -30.45
CA THR A 478 -28.72 -4.80 -30.11
C THR A 478 -29.20 -3.98 -31.30
N ASN A 479 -28.31 -3.61 -32.23
CA ASN A 479 -28.65 -2.86 -33.44
C ASN A 479 -28.66 -3.78 -34.67
N SER A 480 -29.86 -4.05 -35.19
CA SER A 480 -30.05 -4.94 -36.35
C SER A 480 -29.39 -4.41 -37.63
N SER A 481 -29.14 -3.10 -37.75
CA SER A 481 -28.49 -2.51 -38.94
C SER A 481 -26.98 -2.79 -39.04
N ASP A 482 -26.38 -3.33 -37.98
CA ASP A 482 -24.93 -3.61 -37.93
C ASP A 482 -24.58 -5.06 -38.31
N GLU A 483 -25.56 -5.91 -38.63
CA GLU A 483 -25.37 -7.33 -38.93
C GLU A 483 -24.24 -7.61 -39.95
N ASP A 484 -24.21 -6.85 -41.04
CA ASP A 484 -23.21 -7.02 -42.09
C ASP A 484 -21.77 -6.78 -41.61
N LYS A 485 -21.59 -5.98 -40.55
CA LYS A 485 -20.27 -5.69 -39.97
C LYS A 485 -19.74 -6.85 -39.13
N TYR A 486 -20.63 -7.58 -38.45
CA TYR A 486 -20.28 -8.59 -37.45
C TYR A 486 -20.34 -10.03 -37.98
N LYS A 487 -21.13 -10.30 -39.03
CA LYS A 487 -21.32 -11.65 -39.59
C LYS A 487 -20.04 -12.31 -40.12
N GLN A 488 -18.99 -11.53 -40.36
CA GLN A 488 -17.68 -12.04 -40.77
C GLN A 488 -16.89 -12.70 -39.62
N TYR A 489 -17.26 -12.46 -38.36
CA TYR A 489 -16.50 -12.93 -37.18
C TYR A 489 -17.15 -14.15 -36.49
N ALA A 490 -18.48 -14.26 -36.51
CA ALA A 490 -19.24 -15.40 -35.98
C ALA A 490 -20.71 -15.32 -36.42
N ARG A 491 -21.52 -16.33 -36.05
CA ARG A 491 -22.98 -16.34 -36.30
C ARG A 491 -23.65 -15.22 -35.51
N VAL A 492 -24.47 -14.41 -36.17
CA VAL A 492 -25.13 -13.25 -35.55
C VAL A 492 -26.55 -13.60 -35.12
N ILE A 493 -26.92 -13.18 -33.91
CA ILE A 493 -28.28 -13.25 -33.37
C ILE A 493 -28.77 -11.84 -33.10
N LYS A 494 -29.92 -11.46 -33.65
CA LYS A 494 -30.55 -10.17 -33.40
C LYS A 494 -31.31 -10.20 -32.08
N ARG A 495 -31.28 -9.10 -31.31
CA ARG A 495 -31.97 -8.99 -30.02
C ARG A 495 -33.45 -9.42 -30.08
N LYS A 496 -34.19 -9.00 -31.12
CA LYS A 496 -35.60 -9.37 -31.33
C LYS A 496 -35.87 -10.88 -31.50
N ASP A 497 -34.89 -11.62 -32.02
CA ASP A 497 -35.01 -13.07 -32.30
C ASP A 497 -34.29 -13.90 -31.22
N LEU A 498 -33.64 -13.24 -30.27
CA LEU A 498 -32.68 -13.83 -29.32
C LEU A 498 -33.30 -14.94 -28.49
N LYS A 499 -34.48 -14.70 -27.91
CA LYS A 499 -35.14 -15.68 -27.03
C LYS A 499 -35.53 -16.96 -27.77
N GLU A 500 -36.05 -16.84 -28.98
CA GLU A 500 -36.41 -17.99 -29.81
C GLU A 500 -35.16 -18.74 -30.30
N GLN A 501 -34.11 -18.02 -30.70
CA GLN A 501 -32.86 -18.65 -31.15
C GLN A 501 -32.10 -19.34 -30.01
N LEU A 502 -32.03 -18.74 -28.81
CA LEU A 502 -31.46 -19.39 -27.63
C LEU A 502 -32.15 -20.73 -27.36
N LYS A 503 -33.48 -20.75 -27.45
CA LYS A 503 -34.27 -21.98 -27.31
C LYS A 503 -33.92 -23.02 -28.37
N GLN A 504 -33.67 -22.63 -29.62
CA GLN A 504 -33.31 -23.56 -30.70
C GLN A 504 -31.87 -24.09 -30.56
N ILE A 505 -30.93 -23.23 -30.18
CA ILE A 505 -29.50 -23.55 -30.04
C ILE A 505 -29.25 -24.46 -28.82
N LEU A 506 -29.97 -24.19 -27.71
CA LEU A 506 -29.75 -24.82 -26.42
C LEU A 506 -30.73 -25.96 -26.12
N LYS A 507 -31.78 -26.17 -26.93
CA LYS A 507 -32.57 -27.39 -26.84
C LYS A 507 -31.70 -28.58 -27.24
N VAL A 508 -31.56 -29.52 -26.31
CA VAL A 508 -31.18 -30.91 -26.57
C VAL A 508 -32.45 -31.74 -26.58
#